data_AF-A0A2V5VFJ8-F1
#
_entry.id   AF-A0A2V5VFJ8-F1
#
_cell.length_a   1.000
_cell.length_b   1.000
_cell.length_c   1.000
_cell.angle_alpha   90.00
_cell.angle_beta   90.00
_cell.angle_gamma   90.00
#
_symmetry.space_group_name_H-M   'P 1'
#
loop_
_entity.id
_entity.type
_entity.pdbx_description
1 polymer ?
#
loop_
_entity_poly.entity_id
_entity_poly.type
_entity_poly.pdbx_seq_one_letter_code
_entity_poly.pdbx_strand_id
1 'polypeptide(L)'
;MNPPPLTADDFSAFFRELWGADYDPFPWQREFARRLGDGQVPDYVAVPTGSGKTACLDAALFALAVQTALPMAERTQGRRIFFIVNRRVIVDEAYDRAGKLCKKLRDAVSDSMAGRVAAALRELSGESQSLPLMRAQLRGGIYRDRSWAGSLLQPMIICSTVDQAGSRLLFRGYGVSPQARPIHAALVAQDSLLIIDEAHI
;
A
#
# COMPACT_ATOMS: atom_id res chain seq x y z
N MET A 1 7.13 20.59 -20.49
CA MET A 1 6.30 21.11 -19.37
C MET A 1 6.13 19.99 -18.38
N ASN A 2 6.38 20.21 -17.09
CA ASN A 2 6.12 19.18 -16.09
C ASN A 2 4.60 18.96 -15.98
N PRO A 3 4.12 17.71 -15.88
CA PRO A 3 2.70 17.45 -15.69
C PRO A 3 2.20 18.09 -14.37
N PRO A 4 0.92 18.45 -14.28
CA PRO A 4 0.36 18.96 -13.02
C PRO A 4 0.55 17.93 -11.89
N PRO A 5 0.56 18.37 -10.62
CA PRO A 5 0.61 17.44 -9.48
C PRO A 5 -0.59 16.49 -9.51
N LEU A 6 -0.41 15.29 -8.95
CA LEU A 6 -1.50 14.34 -8.74
C LEU A 6 -2.47 14.87 -7.68
N THR A 7 -3.76 14.71 -7.91
CA THR A 7 -4.82 15.11 -6.98
C THR A 7 -5.72 13.92 -6.64
N ALA A 8 -6.51 14.03 -5.56
CA ALA A 8 -7.46 12.98 -5.20
C ALA A 8 -8.45 12.63 -6.34
N ASP A 9 -8.84 13.61 -7.15
CA ASP A 9 -9.80 13.45 -8.25
C ASP A 9 -9.25 12.58 -9.39
N ASP A 10 -7.93 12.50 -9.53
CA ASP A 10 -7.25 11.64 -10.50
C ASP A 10 -7.40 10.14 -10.18
N PHE A 11 -7.86 9.77 -8.97
CA PHE A 11 -7.99 8.37 -8.55
C PHE A 11 -8.86 7.53 -9.50
N SER A 12 -9.95 8.11 -10.03
CA SER A 12 -10.84 7.36 -10.93
C SER A 12 -10.21 7.08 -12.30
N ALA A 13 -9.37 7.99 -12.79
CA ALA A 13 -8.59 7.77 -14.00
C ALA A 13 -7.52 6.70 -13.77
N PHE A 14 -6.81 6.79 -12.64
CA PHE A 14 -5.82 5.79 -12.24
C PHE A 14 -6.44 4.39 -12.11
N PHE A 15 -7.59 4.28 -11.44
CA PHE A 15 -8.26 3.01 -11.20
C PHE A 15 -8.72 2.34 -12.51
N ARG A 16 -9.32 3.11 -13.42
CA ARG A 16 -9.72 2.61 -14.75
C ARG A 16 -8.54 2.19 -15.60
N GLU A 17 -7.44 2.94 -15.55
CA GLU A 17 -6.22 2.57 -16.29
C GLU A 17 -5.64 1.24 -15.78
N LEU A 18 -5.69 1.01 -14.47
CA LEU A 18 -5.24 -0.25 -13.88
C LEU A 18 -6.17 -1.41 -14.18
N TRP A 19 -7.48 -1.25 -14.05
CA TRP A 19 -8.40 -2.40 -14.02
C TRP A 19 -9.26 -2.55 -15.28
N GLY A 20 -9.29 -1.54 -16.14
CA GLY A 20 -10.05 -1.49 -17.38
C GLY A 20 -11.03 -0.31 -17.37
N ALA A 21 -11.33 0.22 -18.57
CA ALA A 21 -12.19 1.41 -18.71
C ALA A 21 -13.60 1.24 -18.15
N ASP A 22 -14.12 0.00 -18.14
CA ASP A 22 -15.45 -0.35 -17.63
C ASP A 22 -15.49 -0.54 -16.10
N TYR A 23 -14.34 -0.47 -15.43
CA TYR A 23 -14.23 -0.66 -13.99
C TYR A 23 -14.08 0.69 -13.29
N ASP A 24 -15.20 1.35 -13.03
CA ASP A 24 -15.22 2.56 -12.21
C ASP A 24 -15.11 2.22 -10.72
N PRO A 25 -14.34 3.01 -9.94
CA PRO A 25 -14.28 2.81 -8.49
C PRO A 25 -15.63 3.11 -7.85
N PHE A 26 -15.98 2.39 -6.78
CA PHE A 26 -17.16 2.71 -5.99
C PHE A 26 -17.03 4.09 -5.32
N PRO A 27 -18.15 4.77 -4.99
CA PRO A 27 -18.11 6.06 -4.30
C PRO A 27 -17.27 6.05 -3.03
N TRP A 28 -17.36 4.99 -2.23
CA TRP A 28 -16.58 4.86 -1.00
C TRP A 28 -15.07 4.75 -1.26
N GLN A 29 -14.66 4.15 -2.39
CA GLN A 29 -13.24 4.00 -2.75
C GLN A 29 -12.63 5.34 -3.13
N ARG A 30 -13.39 6.16 -3.88
CA ARG A 30 -12.98 7.54 -4.22
C ARG A 30 -12.86 8.39 -2.97
N GLU A 31 -13.87 8.33 -2.10
CA GLU A 31 -13.86 9.07 -0.84
C GLU A 31 -12.72 8.62 0.08
N PHE A 32 -12.45 7.31 0.16
CA PHE A 32 -11.32 6.77 0.90
C PHE A 32 -9.98 7.27 0.35
N ALA A 33 -9.77 7.23 -0.97
CA ALA A 33 -8.56 7.76 -1.60
C ALA A 33 -8.37 9.26 -1.35
N ARG A 34 -9.45 10.06 -1.46
CA ARG A 34 -9.44 11.49 -1.17
C ARG A 34 -9.05 11.78 0.27
N ARG A 35 -9.73 11.15 1.23
CA ARG A 35 -9.45 11.30 2.66
C ARG A 35 -8.00 10.93 3.00
N LEU A 36 -7.49 9.84 2.44
CA LEU A 36 -6.08 9.49 2.62
C LEU A 36 -5.14 10.55 2.01
N GLY A 37 -5.42 11.03 0.80
CA GLY A 37 -4.66 12.11 0.16
C GLY A 37 -4.58 13.37 1.03
N ASP A 38 -5.70 13.73 1.66
CA ASP A 38 -5.83 14.88 2.57
C ASP A 38 -5.23 14.61 3.98
N GLY A 39 -4.65 13.44 4.21
CA GLY A 39 -4.08 13.04 5.50
C GLY A 39 -5.11 12.68 6.58
N GLN A 40 -6.37 12.52 6.20
CA GLN A 40 -7.50 12.19 7.07
C GLN A 40 -7.80 10.69 7.06
N VAL A 41 -6.87 9.88 7.61
CA VAL A 41 -7.05 8.42 7.70
C VAL A 41 -8.33 8.09 8.50
N PRO A 42 -9.32 7.41 7.91
CA PRO A 42 -10.53 7.04 8.64
C PRO A 42 -10.26 5.91 9.63
N ASP A 43 -10.94 5.94 10.78
CA ASP A 43 -10.85 4.89 11.79
C ASP A 43 -11.48 3.57 11.32
N TYR A 44 -12.51 3.62 10.47
CA TYR A 44 -13.17 2.44 9.93
C TYR A 44 -13.74 2.69 8.54
N VAL A 45 -13.87 1.61 7.76
CA VAL A 45 -14.58 1.58 6.47
C VAL A 45 -15.69 0.53 6.59
N ALA A 46 -16.93 1.00 6.74
CA ALA A 46 -18.11 0.13 6.86
C ALA A 46 -18.79 0.02 5.50
N VAL A 47 -18.45 -1.04 4.75
CA VAL A 47 -19.05 -1.35 3.45
C VAL A 47 -19.50 -2.81 3.39
N PRO A 48 -20.56 -3.14 2.61
CA PRO A 48 -21.00 -4.52 2.45
C PRO A 48 -19.91 -5.45 1.90
N THR A 49 -20.06 -6.75 2.17
CA THR A 49 -19.24 -7.77 1.51
C THR A 49 -19.44 -7.70 -0.01
N GLY A 50 -18.38 -7.96 -0.76
CA GLY A 50 -18.42 -7.86 -2.23
C GLY A 50 -18.31 -6.43 -2.78
N SER A 51 -18.24 -5.40 -1.93
CA SER A 51 -18.03 -4.00 -2.38
C SER A 51 -16.58 -3.68 -2.77
N GLY A 52 -15.75 -4.68 -3.03
CA GLY A 52 -14.36 -4.50 -3.48
C GLY A 52 -13.43 -3.91 -2.43
N LYS A 53 -13.49 -4.37 -1.16
CA LYS A 53 -12.67 -3.87 -0.04
C LYS A 53 -11.16 -3.88 -0.33
N THR A 54 -10.67 -4.83 -1.13
CA THR A 54 -9.26 -4.91 -1.54
C THR A 54 -8.78 -3.67 -2.32
N ALA A 55 -9.70 -2.85 -2.86
CA ALA A 55 -9.40 -1.57 -3.47
C ALA A 55 -8.81 -0.53 -2.49
N CYS A 56 -8.87 -0.78 -1.18
CA CYS A 56 -8.13 0.00 -0.18
C CYS A 56 -6.63 0.04 -0.50
N LEU A 57 -6.06 -1.02 -1.09
CA LEU A 57 -4.66 -1.04 -1.52
C LEU A 57 -4.37 0.02 -2.59
N ASP A 58 -5.25 0.11 -3.59
CA ASP A 58 -5.14 1.06 -4.70
C ASP A 58 -5.26 2.49 -4.20
N ALA A 59 -6.26 2.75 -3.35
CA ALA A 59 -6.52 4.06 -2.77
C ALA A 59 -5.36 4.52 -1.87
N ALA A 60 -4.83 3.64 -1.01
CA ALA A 60 -3.71 3.96 -0.15
C ALA A 60 -2.42 4.25 -0.95
N LEU A 61 -2.14 3.43 -1.96
CA LEU A 61 -1.01 3.62 -2.84
C LEU A 61 -1.11 4.93 -3.63
N PHE A 62 -2.31 5.22 -4.13
CA PHE A 62 -2.58 6.46 -4.85
C PHE A 62 -2.44 7.68 -3.96
N ALA A 63 -2.97 7.63 -2.73
CA ALA A 63 -2.80 8.70 -1.75
C ALA A 63 -1.34 8.95 -1.39
N LEU A 64 -0.53 7.90 -1.25
CA LEU A 64 0.92 8.02 -1.06
C LEU A 64 1.58 8.79 -2.23
N ALA A 65 1.16 8.50 -3.47
CA ALA A 65 1.64 9.19 -4.66
C ALA A 65 1.17 10.66 -4.73
N VAL A 66 -0.07 10.95 -4.33
CA VAL A 66 -0.57 12.34 -4.24
C VAL A 66 0.27 13.17 -3.27
N GLN A 67 0.61 12.59 -2.11
CA GLN A 67 1.37 13.32 -1.09
C GLN A 67 2.85 13.54 -1.44
N THR A 68 3.39 12.98 -2.54
CA THR A 68 4.76 13.31 -2.96
C THR A 68 4.90 14.76 -3.42
N ALA A 69 3.79 15.38 -3.85
CA ALA A 69 3.76 16.81 -4.19
C ALA A 69 3.79 17.72 -2.95
N LEU A 70 3.51 17.19 -1.75
CA LEU A 70 3.51 17.96 -0.51
C LEU A 70 4.94 18.10 0.07
N PRO A 71 5.23 19.19 0.81
CA PRO A 71 6.43 19.30 1.62
C PRO A 71 6.55 18.13 2.60
N MET A 72 7.78 17.67 2.86
CA MET A 72 8.01 16.48 3.71
C MET A 72 7.33 16.57 5.09
N ALA A 73 7.25 17.77 5.68
CA ALA A 73 6.64 18.00 6.99
C ALA A 73 5.11 17.85 7.00
N GLU A 74 4.46 17.91 5.84
CA GLU A 74 3.01 17.80 5.68
C GLU A 74 2.57 16.41 5.22
N ARG A 75 3.51 15.53 4.86
CA ARG A 75 3.20 14.16 4.45
C ARG A 75 2.79 13.32 5.65
N THR A 76 1.70 12.59 5.50
CA THR A 76 1.11 11.72 6.52
C THR A 76 1.00 10.27 6.06
N GLN A 77 1.05 10.00 4.75
CA GLN A 77 0.95 8.64 4.22
C GLN A 77 2.26 7.87 4.43
N GLY A 78 2.11 6.67 4.99
CA GLY A 78 3.22 5.75 5.20
C GLY A 78 3.68 5.09 3.90
N ARG A 79 4.99 4.94 3.71
CA ARG A 79 5.55 4.20 2.57
C ARG A 79 5.24 2.71 2.58
N ARG A 80 4.85 2.15 3.74
CA ARG A 80 4.47 0.75 3.91
C ARG A 80 2.97 0.62 4.13
N ILE A 81 2.28 -0.01 3.20
CA ILE A 81 0.84 -0.25 3.29
C ILE A 81 0.66 -1.70 3.69
N PHE A 82 0.30 -1.94 4.96
CA PHE A 82 -0.05 -3.27 5.43
C PHE A 82 -1.53 -3.54 5.17
N PHE A 83 -1.80 -4.68 4.55
CA PHE A 83 -3.14 -5.24 4.46
C PHE A 83 -3.19 -6.52 5.30
N ILE A 84 -3.84 -6.40 6.45
CA ILE A 84 -3.85 -7.38 7.52
C ILE A 84 -5.19 -8.11 7.49
N VAL A 85 -5.14 -9.43 7.39
CA VAL A 85 -6.33 -10.28 7.33
C VAL A 85 -6.28 -11.35 8.41
N ASN A 86 -7.45 -11.82 8.84
CA ASN A 86 -7.53 -12.89 9.85
C ASN A 86 -7.15 -14.27 9.26
N ARG A 87 -7.55 -14.56 8.01
CA ARG A 87 -7.36 -15.88 7.38
C ARG A 87 -6.24 -15.91 6.35
N ARG A 88 -5.42 -16.98 6.39
CA ARG A 88 -4.26 -17.17 5.50
C ARG A 88 -4.62 -17.15 4.00
N VAL A 89 -5.74 -17.76 3.61
CA VAL A 89 -6.18 -17.83 2.20
C VAL A 89 -6.44 -16.43 1.63
N ILE A 90 -6.97 -15.51 2.43
CA ILE A 90 -7.27 -14.14 2.00
C ILE A 90 -5.97 -13.33 1.79
N VAL A 91 -4.88 -13.71 2.48
CA VAL A 91 -3.56 -13.08 2.26
C VAL A 91 -3.10 -13.29 0.81
N ASP A 92 -3.40 -14.44 0.22
CA ASP A 92 -2.94 -14.77 -1.14
C ASP A 92 -3.65 -13.89 -2.19
N GLU A 93 -4.95 -13.68 -2.06
CA GLU A 93 -5.71 -12.81 -2.98
C GLU A 93 -5.24 -11.35 -2.93
N ALA A 94 -5.06 -10.80 -1.73
CA ALA A 94 -4.53 -9.45 -1.56
C ALA A 94 -3.09 -9.35 -2.12
N TYR A 95 -2.27 -10.38 -1.91
CA TYR A 95 -0.91 -10.43 -2.41
C TYR A 95 -0.87 -10.48 -3.93
N ASP A 96 -1.77 -11.22 -4.57
CA ASP A 96 -1.91 -11.29 -6.03
C ASP A 96 -2.37 -9.97 -6.63
N ARG A 97 -3.33 -9.27 -5.98
CA ARG A 97 -3.72 -7.91 -6.39
C ARG A 97 -2.53 -6.95 -6.31
N ALA A 98 -1.77 -6.98 -5.21
CA ALA A 98 -0.54 -6.20 -5.08
C ALA A 98 0.48 -6.54 -6.19
N GLY A 99 0.57 -7.81 -6.60
CA GLY A 99 1.42 -8.24 -7.71
C GLY A 99 1.01 -7.62 -9.04
N LYS A 100 -0.30 -7.56 -9.32
CA LYS A 100 -0.85 -6.89 -10.50
C LYS A 100 -0.55 -5.39 -10.47
N LEU A 101 -0.68 -4.73 -9.31
CA LEU A 101 -0.29 -3.32 -9.13
C LEU A 101 1.19 -3.09 -9.42
N CYS A 102 2.09 -3.87 -8.81
CA CYS A 102 3.53 -3.80 -9.05
C CYS A 102 3.88 -3.96 -10.54
N LYS A 103 3.22 -4.89 -11.24
CA LYS A 103 3.44 -5.10 -12.67
C LYS A 103 2.95 -3.90 -13.50
N LYS A 104 1.70 -3.49 -13.28
CA LYS A 104 1.08 -2.39 -14.04
C LYS A 104 1.81 -1.06 -13.88
N LEU A 105 2.28 -0.73 -12.67
CA LEU A 105 3.08 0.49 -12.45
C LEU A 105 4.48 0.42 -13.06
N ARG A 106 5.09 -0.76 -13.09
CA ARG A 106 6.41 -0.96 -13.71
C ARG A 106 6.33 -0.80 -15.22
N ASP A 107 5.28 -1.35 -15.82
CA ASP A 107 5.08 -1.42 -17.27
C ASP A 107 4.30 -0.19 -17.81
N ALA A 108 3.94 0.76 -16.94
CA ALA A 108 3.15 1.94 -17.32
C ALA A 108 3.94 2.87 -18.25
N VAL A 109 3.24 3.42 -19.25
CA VAL A 109 3.78 4.44 -20.16
C VAL A 109 3.98 5.74 -19.39
N SER A 110 5.12 6.42 -19.56
CA SER A 110 5.52 7.54 -18.71
C SER A 110 4.49 8.68 -18.60
N ASP A 111 3.77 8.99 -19.68
CA ASP A 111 2.78 10.06 -19.74
C ASP A 111 1.36 9.63 -19.31
N SER A 112 1.16 8.35 -18.97
CA SER A 112 -0.14 7.84 -18.51
C SER A 112 -0.39 8.17 -17.02
N MET A 113 -1.61 7.96 -16.54
CA MET A 113 -1.91 8.21 -15.13
C MET A 113 -1.13 7.24 -14.22
N ALA A 114 -1.07 5.96 -14.59
CA ALA A 114 -0.25 5.00 -13.87
C ALA A 114 1.25 5.32 -13.99
N GLY A 115 1.71 5.88 -15.12
CA GLY A 115 3.09 6.36 -15.31
C GLY A 115 3.45 7.49 -14.36
N ARG A 116 2.57 8.48 -14.21
CA ARG A 116 2.71 9.59 -13.24
C ARG A 116 2.77 9.08 -11.80
N VAL A 117 1.87 8.16 -11.43
CA VAL A 117 1.90 7.52 -10.10
C VAL A 117 3.21 6.74 -9.89
N ALA A 118 3.65 5.98 -10.89
CA ALA A 118 4.92 5.24 -10.81
C ALA A 118 6.13 6.17 -10.69
N ALA A 119 6.14 7.33 -11.36
CA ALA A 119 7.19 8.32 -11.23
C ALA A 119 7.24 8.91 -9.81
N ALA A 120 6.09 9.35 -9.28
CA ALA A 120 5.96 9.87 -7.92
C ALA A 120 6.49 8.87 -6.88
N LEU A 121 6.15 7.59 -7.00
CA LEU A 121 6.63 6.57 -6.07
C LEU A 121 8.15 6.30 -6.17
N ARG A 122 8.75 6.42 -7.36
CA ARG A 122 10.22 6.31 -7.54
C ARG A 122 10.98 7.48 -6.92
N GLU A 123 10.35 8.65 -6.80
CA GLU A 123 10.97 9.78 -6.09
C GLU A 123 11.12 9.48 -4.59
N LEU A 124 10.21 8.69 -4.01
CA LEU A 124 10.24 8.33 -2.58
C LEU A 124 11.38 7.38 -2.23
N SER A 125 11.76 6.50 -3.14
CA SER A 125 12.88 5.56 -2.97
C SER A 125 14.24 6.22 -3.19
N GLY A 126 14.29 7.43 -3.76
CA GLY A 126 15.52 8.20 -3.99
C GLY A 126 16.35 7.74 -5.20
N GLU A 127 15.84 6.79 -5.99
CA GLU A 127 16.55 6.20 -7.12
C GLU A 127 15.64 6.15 -8.36
N SER A 128 15.99 6.90 -9.41
CA SER A 128 15.15 6.99 -10.63
C SER A 128 14.99 5.66 -11.37
N GLN A 129 15.89 4.70 -11.17
CA GLN A 129 15.84 3.35 -11.76
C GLN A 129 15.23 2.29 -10.83
N SER A 130 14.73 2.69 -9.66
CA SER A 130 14.12 1.75 -8.72
C SER A 130 12.74 1.28 -9.18
N LEU A 131 12.28 0.19 -8.55
CA LEU A 131 10.91 -0.27 -8.71
C LEU A 131 9.96 0.76 -8.06
N PRO A 132 8.87 1.16 -8.74
CA PRO A 132 7.91 2.10 -8.15
C PRO A 132 7.22 1.51 -6.92
N LEU A 133 7.00 0.19 -6.90
CA LEU A 133 6.32 -0.50 -5.82
C LEU A 133 6.86 -1.92 -5.68
N MET A 134 7.17 -2.29 -4.44
CA MET A 134 7.41 -3.68 -4.08
C MET A 134 6.21 -4.27 -3.32
N ARG A 135 6.16 -5.59 -3.26
CA ARG A 135 5.20 -6.31 -2.43
C ARG A 135 5.91 -7.35 -1.58
N ALA A 136 5.36 -7.63 -0.41
CA ALA A 136 5.81 -8.71 0.44
C ALA A 136 4.62 -9.43 1.08
N GLN A 137 4.87 -10.67 1.51
CA GLN A 137 3.87 -11.50 2.17
C GLN A 137 4.39 -11.99 3.52
N LEU A 138 3.64 -11.74 4.59
CA LEU A 138 3.96 -12.17 5.95
C LEU A 138 2.88 -13.13 6.46
N ARG A 139 3.05 -14.43 6.19
CA ARG A 139 2.21 -15.50 6.75
C ARG A 139 3.03 -16.72 7.17
N GLY A 140 2.52 -17.47 8.13
CA GLY A 140 3.12 -18.76 8.52
C GLY A 140 3.09 -19.77 7.36
N GLY A 141 4.16 -20.56 7.22
CA GLY A 141 4.26 -21.63 6.22
C GLY A 141 4.84 -21.23 4.85
N ILE A 142 5.25 -19.97 4.66
CA ILE A 142 5.96 -19.50 3.45
C ILE A 142 7.42 -19.19 3.78
N TYR A 143 8.31 -19.37 2.81
CA TYR A 143 9.73 -19.00 2.93
C TYR A 143 9.85 -17.55 3.42
N ARG A 144 10.74 -17.32 4.40
CA ARG A 144 10.87 -16.02 5.07
C ARG A 144 11.51 -15.02 4.11
N ASP A 145 10.69 -14.32 3.34
CA ASP A 145 11.15 -13.18 2.58
C ASP A 145 11.58 -12.09 3.58
N ARG A 146 12.89 -11.81 3.61
CA ARG A 146 13.48 -10.74 4.43
C ARG A 146 13.63 -9.43 3.64
N SER A 147 13.38 -9.45 2.33
CA SER A 147 13.59 -8.29 1.46
C SER A 147 12.74 -7.08 1.86
N TRP A 148 11.58 -7.32 2.46
CA TRP A 148 10.68 -6.26 2.96
C TRP A 148 11.29 -5.38 4.04
N ALA A 149 12.29 -5.88 4.77
CA ALA A 149 13.02 -5.15 5.80
C ALA A 149 14.33 -4.53 5.29
N GLY A 150 14.65 -4.69 4.00
CA GLY A 150 15.93 -4.28 3.42
C GLY A 150 16.03 -2.80 3.04
N SER A 151 14.91 -2.08 2.93
CA SER A 151 14.90 -0.66 2.60
C SER A 151 13.88 0.12 3.41
N LEU A 152 14.30 1.28 3.91
CA LEU A 152 13.41 2.23 4.58
C LEU A 152 12.60 3.09 3.60
N LEU A 153 13.14 3.31 2.41
CA LEU A 153 12.63 4.28 1.43
C LEU A 153 11.73 3.68 0.37
N GLN A 154 11.85 2.37 0.10
CA GLN A 154 11.10 1.70 -0.95
C GLN A 154 9.60 1.62 -0.61
N PRO A 155 8.69 2.21 -1.42
CA PRO A 155 7.26 2.01 -1.25
C PRO A 155 6.88 0.53 -1.38
N MET A 156 6.03 0.06 -0.48
CA MET A 156 5.71 -1.37 -0.39
C MET A 156 4.28 -1.64 0.08
N ILE A 157 3.64 -2.64 -0.53
CA ILE A 157 2.44 -3.30 0.02
C ILE A 157 2.84 -4.59 0.74
N ILE A 158 2.43 -4.74 1.99
CA ILE A 158 2.71 -5.92 2.81
C ILE A 158 1.39 -6.61 3.17
N CYS A 159 1.16 -7.78 2.57
CA CYS A 159 -0.01 -8.60 2.92
C CYS A 159 0.36 -9.50 4.09
N SER A 160 -0.34 -9.39 5.21
CA SER A 160 0.02 -10.06 6.46
C SER A 160 -1.19 -10.72 7.13
N THR A 161 -0.94 -11.74 7.96
CA THR A 161 -1.93 -12.14 8.96
C THR A 161 -1.86 -11.22 10.18
N VAL A 162 -2.95 -11.16 10.96
CA VAL A 162 -3.00 -10.46 12.26
C VAL A 162 -1.85 -10.93 13.17
N ASP A 163 -1.64 -12.25 13.26
CA ASP A 163 -0.55 -12.85 14.02
C ASP A 163 0.85 -12.35 13.64
N GLN A 164 1.13 -12.22 12.33
CA GLN A 164 2.46 -11.83 11.85
C GLN A 164 2.72 -10.34 12.08
N ALA A 165 1.73 -9.49 11.83
CA ALA A 165 1.84 -8.05 12.08
C ALA A 165 1.86 -7.75 13.59
N GLY A 166 0.89 -8.30 14.34
CA GLY A 166 0.74 -8.11 15.78
C GLY A 166 1.93 -8.62 16.58
N SER A 167 2.45 -9.82 16.27
CA SER A 167 3.66 -10.31 16.96
C SER A 167 4.87 -9.39 16.78
N ARG A 168 5.02 -8.73 15.62
CA ARG A 168 6.10 -7.76 15.39
C ARG A 168 5.90 -6.48 16.19
N LEU A 169 4.68 -5.95 16.23
CA LEU A 169 4.33 -4.78 17.07
C LEU A 169 4.60 -5.04 18.56
N LEU A 170 4.44 -6.28 19.02
CA LEU A 170 4.70 -6.69 20.41
C LEU A 170 6.16 -7.10 20.68
N PHE A 171 7.09 -6.80 19.78
CA PHE A 171 8.51 -7.20 19.91
C PHE A 171 8.69 -8.72 20.08
N ARG A 172 7.81 -9.52 19.48
CA ARG A 172 7.80 -10.99 19.55
C ARG A 172 7.62 -11.64 18.17
N GLY A 173 8.08 -10.94 17.12
CA GLY A 173 7.84 -11.31 15.73
C GLY A 173 8.09 -12.79 15.43
N TYR A 174 7.07 -13.49 14.94
CA TYR A 174 7.20 -14.90 14.58
C TYR A 174 8.23 -15.10 13.46
N GLY A 175 9.18 -16.00 13.71
CA GLY A 175 10.27 -16.27 12.77
C GLY A 175 11.33 -15.16 12.67
N VAL A 176 11.33 -14.20 13.60
CA VAL A 176 12.29 -13.08 13.69
C VAL A 176 13.29 -13.36 14.81
N SER A 177 14.58 -13.19 14.55
CA SER A 177 15.62 -13.34 15.58
C SER A 177 15.49 -12.29 16.67
N PRO A 178 15.92 -12.55 17.92
CA PRO A 178 15.84 -11.57 19.01
C PRO A 178 16.39 -10.19 18.65
N GLN A 179 17.52 -10.15 17.95
CA GLN A 179 18.20 -8.91 17.54
C GLN A 179 17.43 -8.12 16.47
N ALA A 180 16.63 -8.79 15.63
CA ALA A 180 15.86 -8.14 14.58
C ALA A 180 14.45 -7.70 15.03
N ARG A 181 13.99 -8.12 16.22
CA ARG A 181 12.64 -7.77 16.73
C ARG A 181 12.41 -6.26 16.83
N PRO A 182 13.34 -5.44 17.36
CA PRO A 182 13.12 -3.99 17.42
C PRO A 182 13.02 -3.35 16.02
N ILE A 183 13.82 -3.83 15.07
CA ILE A 183 13.81 -3.36 13.68
C ILE A 183 12.45 -3.67 13.05
N HIS A 184 11.98 -4.90 13.18
CA HIS A 184 10.68 -5.30 12.64
C HIS A 184 9.52 -4.55 13.31
N ALA A 185 9.59 -4.30 14.61
CA ALA A 185 8.59 -3.49 15.31
C ALA A 185 8.52 -2.08 14.74
N ALA A 186 9.68 -1.43 14.57
CA ALA A 186 9.77 -0.10 13.97
C ALA A 186 9.23 -0.07 12.53
N LEU A 187 9.58 -1.06 11.70
CA LEU A 187 9.12 -1.15 10.31
C LEU A 187 7.60 -1.35 10.16
N VAL A 188 6.92 -1.90 11.17
CA VAL A 188 5.46 -2.05 11.15
C VAL A 188 4.78 -0.82 11.78
N ALA A 189 5.40 -0.21 12.79
CA ALA A 189 4.80 0.87 13.58
C ALA A 189 5.05 2.27 13.01
N GLN A 190 6.09 2.46 12.19
CA GLN A 190 6.53 3.77 11.69
C GLN A 190 6.45 3.82 10.17
N ASP A 191 6.11 5.00 9.63
CA ASP A 191 5.99 5.24 8.19
C ASP A 191 5.12 4.15 7.50
N SER A 192 4.03 3.78 8.18
CA SER A 192 3.18 2.64 7.83
C SER A 192 1.70 2.98 7.96
N LEU A 193 0.91 2.50 7.01
CA LEU A 193 -0.55 2.46 7.07
C LEU A 193 -0.99 1.01 7.35
N LEU A 194 -1.75 0.78 8.42
CA LEU A 194 -2.25 -0.53 8.79
C LEU A 194 -3.74 -0.63 8.45
N ILE A 195 -4.08 -1.42 7.43
CA ILE A 195 -5.46 -1.69 7.02
C ILE A 195 -5.82 -3.08 7.52
N ILE A 196 -6.80 -3.16 8.41
CA ILE A 196 -7.24 -4.42 9.02
C ILE A 196 -8.59 -4.81 8.42
N ASP A 197 -8.64 -5.91 7.68
CA ASP A 197 -9.87 -6.46 7.12
C ASP A 197 -10.54 -7.45 8.10
N GLU A 198 -11.87 -7.48 8.05
CA GLU A 198 -12.73 -8.24 8.95
C GLU A 198 -12.48 -7.95 10.45
N ALA A 199 -12.24 -6.68 10.80
CA ALA A 199 -11.94 -6.25 12.17
C ALA A 199 -13.06 -6.50 13.21
N HIS A 200 -14.23 -6.96 12.78
CA HIS A 200 -15.34 -7.33 13.65
C HIS A 200 -15.23 -8.75 14.22
N ILE A 201 -14.26 -9.55 13.72
CA ILE A 201 -13.98 -10.93 14.13
C ILE A 201 -12.79 -10.93 15.09
#